data_AF-A0A415ZN73-F1
#
_entry.id   AF-A0A415ZN73-F1
#
_cell.length_a   1.000
_cell.length_b   1.000
_cell.length_c   1.000
_cell.angle_alpha   90.00
_cell.angle_beta   90.00
_cell.angle_gamma   90.00
#
_symmetry.space_group_name_H-M   'P 1'
#
loop_
_entity.id
_entity.type
_entity.pdbx_description
1 polymer ?
#
loop_
_entity_poly.entity_id
_entity_poly.type
_entity_poly.pdbx_seq_one_letter_code
_entity_poly.pdbx_strand_id
1 'polypeptide(L)' 'MVRRIELKDTEMRRIIAKKLGVTSAALSMALSFKRNSPLSKTIREMALQHGGILLEEKEISKPVKVLDAKGNVVKTIKE' A
#
# COMPACT_ATOMS: atom_id res chain seq x y z
N MET A 1 -1.93 -7.64 -7.80
CA MET A 1 -1.37 -6.54 -7.01
C MET A 1 -2.22 -6.30 -5.77
N VAL A 2 -1.76 -6.78 -4.61
CA VAL A 2 -2.40 -6.46 -3.34
C VAL A 2 -1.90 -5.09 -2.87
N ARG A 3 -2.84 -4.15 -2.65
CA ARG A 3 -2.58 -2.81 -2.12
C ARG A 3 -3.45 -2.57 -0.90
N ARG A 4 -2.84 -2.24 0.24
CA ARG A 4 -3.55 -1.95 1.49
C ARG A 4 -2.80 -0.93 2.34
N ILE A 5 -3.52 -0.13 3.11
CA ILE A 5 -2.94 0.72 4.15
C ILE A 5 -3.13 0.04 5.50
N GLU A 6 -2.03 -0.24 6.18
CA GLU A 6 -2.04 -0.73 7.55
C GLU A 6 -1.93 0.45 8.52
N LEU A 7 -3.02 0.74 9.21
CA LEU A 7 -3.03 1.58 10.40
C LEU A 7 -3.12 0.65 11.62
N LYS A 8 -2.03 0.47 12.36
CA LYS A 8 -1.98 -0.46 13.51
C LYS A 8 -2.70 0.09 14.74
N ASP A 9 -2.75 1.41 14.87
CA ASP A 9 -3.39 2.10 15.98
C ASP A 9 -4.92 2.00 15.88
N THR A 10 -5.53 1.32 16.85
CA THR A 10 -6.97 1.10 16.95
C THR A 10 -7.73 2.32 17.44
N GLU A 11 -7.11 3.18 18.25
CA GLU A 11 -7.73 4.44 18.69
C GLU A 11 -7.80 5.42 17.53
N MET A 12 -6.73 5.55 16.75
CA MET A 12 -6.71 6.38 15.55
C MET A 12 -7.75 5.93 14.52
N ARG A 13 -7.94 4.61 14.34
CA ARG A 13 -9.04 4.09 13.52
C ARG A 13 -10.41 4.59 13.99
N ARG A 14 -10.64 4.58 15.30
CA ARG A 14 -11.89 5.04 15.90
C ARG A 14 -12.07 6.55 15.75
N ILE A 15 -11.01 7.34 15.91
CA ILE A 15 -11.02 8.79 15.74
C ILE A 15 -11.34 9.15 14.29
N ILE A 16 -10.67 8.53 13.31
CA ILE A 16 -10.92 8.77 11.89
C ILE A 16 -12.37 8.37 11.53
N ALA A 17 -12.84 7.22 12.00
CA ALA A 17 -14.20 6.76 11.78
C ALA A 17 -15.24 7.75 12.34
N LYS A 18 -15.02 8.24 13.57
CA LYS A 18 -15.91 9.22 14.22
C LYS A 18 -15.88 10.58 13.51
N LYS A 19 -14.70 11.06 13.11
CA LYS A 19 -14.53 12.35 12.41
C LYS A 19 -15.22 12.37 11.05
N LEU A 20 -15.24 11.23 10.36
CA LEU A 20 -15.85 11.09 9.04
C LEU A 20 -17.27 10.51 9.06
N GLY A 21 -17.80 10.17 10.24
CA GLY A 21 -19.13 9.59 10.38
C GLY A 21 -19.29 8.21 9.72
N VAL A 22 -18.21 7.43 9.61
CA VAL A 22 -18.20 6.13 8.93
C VAL A 22 -18.11 4.97 9.92
N THR A 23 -18.60 3.80 9.51
CA THR A 23 -18.45 2.57 10.30
C THR A 23 -17.02 2.04 10.20
N SER A 24 -16.60 1.25 11.20
CA SER A 24 -15.30 0.56 11.21
C SER A 24 -15.12 -0.39 10.01
N ALA A 25 -16.21 -0.98 9.53
CA ALA A 25 -16.24 -1.81 8.33
C ALA A 25 -15.96 -0.98 7.07
N ALA A 26 -16.60 0.19 6.94
CA ALA A 26 -16.35 1.11 5.82
C ALA A 26 -14.90 1.62 5.82
N LEU A 27 -14.36 1.93 7.00
CA LEU A 27 -12.95 2.28 7.18
C LEU A 27 -12.04 1.15 6.69
N SER A 28 -12.28 -0.08 7.14
CA SER A 28 -11.49 -1.26 6.75
C SER A 28 -11.52 -1.51 5.24
N MET A 29 -12.68 -1.38 4.60
CA MET A 29 -12.81 -1.51 3.14
C MET A 29 -12.07 -0.42 2.36
N ALA A 30 -12.05 0.81 2.88
CA ALA A 30 -11.31 1.91 2.28
C ALA A 30 -9.78 1.69 2.39
N LEU A 31 -9.32 1.25 3.56
CA LEU A 31 -7.91 0.92 3.82
C LEU A 31 -7.42 -0.26 2.97
N SER A 32 -8.27 -1.25 2.73
CA SER A 32 -7.95 -2.40 1.87
C SER A 32 -8.14 -2.12 0.37
N PHE A 33 -8.38 -0.86 -0.03
CA PHE A 33 -8.66 -0.46 -1.42
C PHE A 33 -9.82 -1.21 -2.11
N LYS A 34 -10.69 -1.89 -1.35
CA LYS A 34 -11.87 -2.59 -1.91
C LYS A 34 -12.95 -1.60 -2.35
N ARG A 35 -12.94 -0.39 -1.81
CA ARG A 35 -13.87 0.70 -2.16
C ARG A 35 -13.10 1.92 -2.65
N ASN A 36 -13.59 2.52 -3.74
CA ASN A 36 -12.91 3.64 -4.40
C ASN A 36 -13.81 4.88 -4.55
N SER A 37 -14.48 5.28 -3.48
CA SER A 37 -15.26 6.53 -3.45
C SER A 37 -14.37 7.73 -3.07
N PRO A 38 -14.83 8.98 -3.29
CA PRO A 38 -14.14 10.18 -2.81
C PRO A 38 -13.88 10.13 -1.30
N LEU A 39 -14.87 9.70 -0.51
CA LEU A 39 -14.73 9.50 0.93
C LEU A 39 -13.64 8.47 1.27
N SER A 40 -13.54 7.37 0.51
CA SER A 40 -12.47 6.39 0.71
C SER A 40 -11.08 6.97 0.41
N LYS A 41 -10.94 7.91 -0.53
CA LYS A 41 -9.68 8.61 -0.76
C LYS A 41 -9.30 9.46 0.46
N THR A 42 -10.25 10.23 1.00
CA THR A 42 -10.04 11.06 2.21
C THR A 42 -9.66 10.20 3.42
N ILE A 43 -10.33 9.06 3.61
CA ILE A 43 -9.98 8.09 4.67
C ILE A 43 -8.53 7.63 4.55
N ARG A 44 -8.09 7.27 3.33
CA ARG A 44 -6.74 6.79 3.09
C ARG A 44 -5.69 7.87 3.35
N GLU A 45 -5.95 9.10 2.90
CA GLU A 45 -5.06 10.24 3.12
C GLU A 45 -4.91 10.57 4.60
N MET A 46 -6.02 10.61 5.34
CA MET A 46 -5.99 10.74 6.80
C MET A 46 -5.23 9.60 7.47
N ALA A 47 -5.47 8.36 7.05
CA ALA A 47 -4.77 7.22 7.62
C ALA A 47 -3.26 7.33 7.41
N LEU A 48 -2.80 7.75 6.23
CA LEU A 48 -1.38 7.96 5.94
C LEU A 48 -0.78 9.09 6.80
N GLN A 49 -1.49 10.20 6.98
CA GLN A 49 -1.05 11.31 7.84
C GLN A 49 -0.89 10.90 9.31
N HIS A 50 -1.72 9.96 9.79
CA HIS A 50 -1.70 9.48 11.16
C HIS A 50 -0.86 8.21 11.36
N GLY A 51 0.12 7.95 10.49
CA GLY A 51 1.07 6.83 10.65
C GLY A 51 0.65 5.52 9.98
N GLY A 52 -0.33 5.56 9.07
CA GLY A 52 -0.69 4.44 8.22
C GLY A 52 0.41 4.13 7.23
N ILE A 53 0.72 2.84 7.05
CA ILE A 53 1.77 2.37 6.14
C ILE A 53 1.10 1.83 4.88
N LEU A 54 1.47 2.36 3.72
CA LEU A 54 1.04 1.81 2.44
C LEU A 54 1.86 0.57 2.09
N LEU A 55 1.18 -0.58 2.05
CA LEU A 55 1.73 -1.85 1.57
C LEU A 55 1.23 -2.07 0.15
N GLU A 56 2.17 -2.10 -0.78
CA GLU A 56 1.95 -2.47 -2.18
C GLU A 56 2.85 -3.65 -2.52
N GLU A 57 2.26 -4.74 -2.99
CA GLU A 57 3.01 -5.74 -3.75
C GLU A 57 3.38 -5.12 -5.09
N LYS A 58 4.61 -4.61 -5.18
CA LYS A 58 5.26 -4.38 -6.46
C LYS A 58 5.92 -5.68 -6.90
N GLU A 59 5.70 -6.06 -8.15
CA GLU A 59 6.54 -7.05 -8.79
C GLU A 59 7.98 -6.51 -8.76
N ILE A 60 8.81 -7.13 -7.94
CA ILE A 60 10.23 -6.86 -7.95
C ILE A 60 10.75 -7.54 -9.21
N SER A 61 10.77 -6.80 -10.32
CA SER A 61 11.57 -7.13 -11.50
C SER A 61 13.02 -7.22 -11.04
N LYS A 62 13.47 -8.44 -10.72
CA LYS A 62 14.86 -8.68 -10.34
C LYS A 62 15.67 -8.52 -11.62
N PRO A 63 16.64 -7.58 -11.68
CA PRO A 63 17.44 -7.43 -12.89
C PRO A 63 18.20 -8.73 -13.15
N VAL A 64 17.93 -9.37 -14.28
CA VAL A 64 18.64 -10.59 -14.69
C VAL A 64 20.00 -10.16 -15.23
N LYS A 65 21.07 -10.60 -14.57
CA LYS A 65 22.45 -10.41 -15.04
C LYS A 65 22.84 -11.59 -15.92
N VAL A 66 23.17 -11.31 -17.18
CA VAL A 66 23.75 -12.28 -18.10
C VAL A 66 25.26 -12.22 -17.93
N LEU A 67 25.86 -13.37 -17.62
CA LEU A 67 27.30 -13.55 -17.40
C LEU A 67 27.95 -14.22 -18.62
N ASP A 68 29.22 -13.90 -18.88
CA ASP A 68 30.04 -14.68 -19.82
C ASP A 68 30.59 -15.96 -19.16
N ALA A 69 31.23 -16.82 -19.96
CA ALA A 69 31.86 -18.06 -19.48
C ALA A 69 33.01 -17.83 -18.47
N LYS A 70 33.48 -16.58 -18.29
CA LYS A 70 34.52 -16.18 -17.34
C LYS A 70 33.95 -15.51 -16.07
N GLY A 71 32.62 -15.39 -15.97
CA GLY A 71 31.93 -14.80 -14.81
C GLY A 71 31.81 -13.28 -14.84
N ASN A 72 32.13 -12.61 -15.95
CA ASN A 72 31.94 -11.17 -16.10
C ASN A 72 30.50 -10.85 -16.53
N VAL A 73 29.94 -9.75 -16.00
CA VAL A 73 28.59 -9.30 -16.37
C VAL A 73 28.63 -8.67 -17.76
N VAL A 74 27.96 -9.30 -18.73
CA VAL A 74 27.88 -8.82 -20.13
C VAL A 74 26.67 -7.93 -20.35
N LYS A 75 25.55 -8.24 -19.68
CA LYS A 75 24.30 -7.50 -19.87
C LYS A 75 23.44 -7.56 -18.62
N THR A 76 22.81 -6.44 -18.27
CA THR A 76 21.76 -6.40 -17.25
C THR A 76 20.45 -6.12 -17.95
N ILE A 77 19.51 -7.06 -17.87
CA ILE A 77 18.15 -6.89 -18.40
C ILE A 77 17.29 -6.37 -17.25
N LYS A 78 16.67 -5.21 -17.45
CA LYS A 78 15.61 -4.68 -16.58
C LYS A 78 14.31 -4.81 -17.37
N GLU A 79 13.37 -5.61 -16.87
CA GLU A 79 11.96 -5.54 -17.28
C GLU A 79 11.31 -4.31 -16.66
#